data_AF-A0A3D5VAY3-F1
#
_entry.id   AF-A0A3D5VAY3-F1
#
_cell.length_a   1.000
_cell.length_b   1.000
_cell.length_c   1.000
_cell.angle_alpha   90.00
_cell.angle_beta   90.00
_cell.angle_gamma   90.00
#
_symmetry.space_group_name_H-M   'P 1'
#
loop_
_entity.id
_entity.type
_entity.pdbx_description
1 polymer ?
#
loop_
_entity_poly.entity_id
_entity_poly.type
_entity_poly.pdbx_seq_one_letter_code
_entity_poly.pdbx_strand_id
1 'polypeptide(L)'
;MTFNCIYLRGISVKIEGDLDLEILMGKSKYYRVGFQGIKVITTIEADMSKEEKEKFVNEIDERCPIADNIAGITPIEFVVK
;
A
#
# COMPACT_ATOMS: atom_id res chain seq x y z
N MET A 1 12.35 -5.14 23.95
CA MET A 1 12.41 -4.06 22.94
C MET A 1 12.06 -2.77 23.65
N THR A 2 13.00 -1.86 23.78
CA THR A 2 12.78 -0.51 24.29
C THR A 2 11.97 0.26 23.25
N PHE A 3 10.71 0.59 23.56
CA PHE A 3 9.92 1.51 22.76
C PHE A 3 10.50 2.91 22.94
N ASN A 4 11.38 3.31 22.02
CA ASN A 4 11.79 4.70 21.96
C ASN A 4 10.65 5.48 21.29
N CYS A 5 10.04 6.42 22.02
CA CYS A 5 8.99 7.26 21.46
C CYS A 5 9.61 8.15 20.38
N ILE A 6 9.25 7.93 19.12
CA ILE A 6 9.65 8.79 18.01
C ILE A 6 8.78 10.04 18.04
N TYR A 7 9.39 11.22 18.12
CA TYR A 7 8.65 12.47 17.99
C TYR A 7 8.36 12.75 16.51
N LEU A 8 7.16 12.35 16.08
CA LEU A 8 6.68 12.55 14.72
C LEU A 8 6.02 13.92 14.60
N ARG A 9 6.59 14.84 13.81
CA ARG A 9 5.97 16.15 13.53
C ARG A 9 4.86 16.03 12.49
N GLY A 10 5.02 15.14 11.53
CA GLY A 10 4.04 14.93 10.47
C GLY A 10 4.35 13.70 9.62
N ILE A 11 3.30 13.12 9.05
CA ILE A 11 3.38 12.09 8.02
C ILE A 11 2.38 12.42 6.92
N SER A 12 2.82 12.30 5.68
CA SER A 12 1.98 12.45 4.49
C SER A 12 2.23 11.28 3.56
N VAL A 13 1.16 10.75 2.95
CA VAL A 13 1.22 9.61 2.05
C VAL A 13 0.53 9.98 0.76
N LYS A 14 1.24 9.82 -0.36
CA LYS A 14 0.67 9.90 -1.71
C LYS A 14 0.66 8.50 -2.32
N ILE A 15 -0.44 8.11 -2.93
CA ILE A 15 -0.59 6.80 -3.56
C ILE A 15 -0.84 7.00 -5.05
N GLU A 16 -0.10 6.28 -5.89
CA GLU A 16 -0.24 6.25 -7.35
C GLU A 16 -0.52 4.81 -7.77
N GLY A 17 -1.37 4.60 -8.79
CA GLY A 17 -1.66 3.27 -9.30
C GLY A 17 -2.10 3.28 -10.75
N ASP A 18 -1.67 2.27 -11.50
CA ASP A 18 -1.93 2.13 -12.93
C ASP A 18 -3.12 1.20 -13.17
N LEU A 19 -4.10 1.66 -13.95
CA LEU A 19 -5.32 0.91 -14.28
C LEU A 19 -5.54 0.88 -15.79
N ASP A 20 -5.70 -0.33 -16.33
CA ASP A 20 -6.09 -0.54 -17.72
C ASP A 20 -7.62 -0.42 -17.86
N LEU A 21 -8.06 0.62 -18.57
CA LEU A 21 -9.47 0.90 -18.78
C LEU A 21 -10.13 -0.07 -19.77
N GLU A 22 -9.40 -0.64 -20.73
CA GLU A 22 -9.98 -1.60 -21.66
C GLU A 22 -10.38 -2.89 -20.93
N ILE A 23 -9.55 -3.33 -19.99
CA ILE A 23 -9.84 -4.49 -19.13
C ILE A 23 -10.98 -4.17 -18.15
N LEU A 24 -10.95 -2.99 -17.52
CA LEU A 24 -12.03 -2.53 -16.64
C LEU A 24 -13.38 -2.51 -17.35
N MET A 25 -13.40 -2.05 -18.60
CA MET A 25 -14.61 -1.97 -19.43
C MET A 25 -14.97 -3.31 -20.10
N GLY A 26 -14.24 -4.40 -19.82
CA GLY A 26 -14.50 -5.73 -20.38
C GLY A 26 -14.18 -5.88 -21.87
N LYS A 27 -13.43 -4.95 -22.46
CA LYS A 27 -13.00 -4.96 -23.88
C LYS A 27 -11.78 -5.84 -24.12
N SER A 28 -10.96 -6.06 -23.08
CA SER A 28 -9.74 -6.88 -23.13
C SER A 28 -9.68 -7.83 -21.92
N LYS A 29 -8.93 -8.93 -22.08
CA LYS A 29 -8.63 -9.91 -21.02
C LYS A 29 -7.14 -10.27 -20.95
N TYR A 30 -6.29 -9.44 -21.57
CA TYR A 30 -4.87 -9.76 -21.74
C TYR A 30 -4.07 -9.65 -20.43
N TYR A 31 -4.34 -8.62 -19.62
CA TYR A 31 -3.76 -8.47 -18.28
C TYR A 31 -4.77 -8.81 -17.17
N ARG A 32 -4.29 -8.93 -15.93
CA ARG A 32 -5.14 -9.06 -14.75
C ARG A 32 -6.06 -7.84 -14.63
N VAL A 33 -7.31 -8.07 -14.23
CA VAL A 33 -8.23 -6.99 -13.86
C VAL A 33 -7.72 -6.31 -12.59
N GLY A 34 -7.80 -4.97 -12.53
CA GLY A 34 -7.39 -4.16 -11.38
C GLY A 34 -6.09 -3.38 -11.59
N PHE A 35 -5.53 -2.87 -10.49
CA PHE A 35 -4.27 -2.13 -10.53
C PHE A 35 -3.10 -3.05 -10.92
N GLN A 36 -2.27 -2.59 -11.84
CA GLN A 36 -1.07 -3.31 -12.28
C GLN A 36 0.11 -3.10 -11.33
N GLY A 37 0.11 -1.96 -10.65
CA GLY A 37 1.06 -1.62 -9.61
C GLY A 37 0.47 -0.51 -8.75
N ILE A 38 0.92 -0.46 -7.49
CA ILE A 38 0.60 0.63 -6.57
C ILE A 38 1.92 1.13 -6.00
N LYS A 39 2.12 2.44 -6.06
CA LYS A 39 3.28 3.12 -5.51
C LYS A 39 2.85 3.98 -4.33
N VAL A 40 3.35 3.65 -3.15
CA VAL A 40 3.11 4.40 -1.93
C VAL A 40 4.33 5.29 -1.66
N ILE A 41 4.10 6.60 -1.63
CA ILE A 41 5.13 7.62 -1.45
C ILE A 41 4.89 8.27 -0.09
N THR A 42 5.68 7.87 0.90
CA THR A 42 5.55 8.31 2.28
C THR A 42 6.57 9.39 2.59
N THR A 43 6.10 10.55 3.07
CA THR A 43 6.93 11.66 3.55
C THR A 43 6.81 11.73 5.07
N ILE A 44 7.94 11.61 5.77
CA ILE A 44 8.00 11.64 7.24
C ILE A 44 8.81 12.85 7.70
N GLU A 45 8.20 13.67 8.52
CA GLU A 45 8.81 14.81 9.20
C GLU A 45 9.15 14.41 10.64
N ALA A 46 10.37 13.93 10.83
CA ALA A 46 10.92 13.54 12.13
C ALA A 46 12.45 13.61 12.09
N ASP A 47 13.08 13.63 13.26
CA ASP A 47 14.53 13.61 13.44
C ASP A 47 15.04 12.18 13.30
N MET A 48 14.99 11.69 12.08
CA MET A 48 15.35 10.33 11.69
C MET A 48 16.20 10.38 10.43
N SER A 49 17.20 9.50 10.33
CA SER A 49 17.92 9.25 9.09
C SER A 49 16.99 8.66 8.01
N LYS A 50 17.46 8.61 6.76
CA LYS A 50 16.70 7.98 5.67
C LYS A 50 16.47 6.50 5.96
N GLU A 51 17.49 5.80 6.43
CA GLU A 51 17.46 4.38 6.76
C GLU A 51 16.50 4.10 7.92
N GLU A 52 16.46 4.98 8.92
CA GLU A 52 15.50 4.88 10.03
C GLU A 52 14.06 5.07 9.54
N LYS A 53 13.82 6.02 8.63
CA LYS A 53 12.50 6.22 8.03
C LYS A 53 12.07 5.01 7.20
N GLU A 54 12.97 4.42 6.42
CA GLU A 54 12.70 3.21 5.63
C GLU A 54 12.35 2.02 6.54
N LYS A 55 13.12 1.81 7.61
CA LYS A 55 12.81 0.76 8.61
C LYS A 55 11.46 1.00 9.28
N PHE A 56 11.16 2.24 9.65
CA PHE A 56 9.89 2.59 10.27
C PHE A 56 8.70 2.37 9.35
N VAL A 57 8.81 2.72 8.07
CA VAL A 57 7.76 2.44 7.07
C VAL A 57 7.55 0.93 6.93
N ASN A 58 8.63 0.15 6.83
CA ASN A 58 8.52 -1.32 6.73
C ASN A 58 7.87 -1.93 7.98
N GLU A 59 8.21 -1.46 9.19
CA GLU A 59 7.61 -1.95 10.44
C GLU A 59 6.11 -1.62 10.55
N ILE A 60 5.66 -0.52 9.94
CA ILE A 60 4.24 -0.19 9.85
C ILE A 60 3.56 -1.10 8.82
N ASP A 61 4.17 -1.28 7.66
CA ASP A 61 3.62 -2.07 6.55
C ASP A 61 3.47 -3.56 6.91
N GLU A 62 4.39 -4.12 7.71
CA GLU A 62 4.31 -5.49 8.25
C GLU A 62 2.99 -5.81 8.97
N ARG A 63 2.27 -4.78 9.43
CA ARG A 63 1.00 -4.91 10.15
C ARG A 63 -0.17 -4.30 9.38
N CYS A 64 0.04 -3.85 8.14
CA CYS A 64 -0.99 -3.17 7.35
C CYS A 64 -1.95 -4.20 6.73
N PRO A 65 -3.22 -4.27 7.17
CA PRO A 65 -4.17 -5.27 6.66
C PRO A 65 -4.52 -5.03 5.19
N ILE A 66 -4.46 -3.77 4.73
CA ILE A 66 -4.79 -3.41 3.35
C ILE A 66 -3.65 -3.81 2.40
N ALA A 67 -2.40 -3.59 2.80
CA ALA A 67 -1.24 -4.00 2.01
C ALA A 67 -1.21 -5.54 1.89
N ASP A 68 -1.44 -6.26 2.98
CA ASP A 68 -1.56 -7.73 2.98
C ASP A 68 -2.66 -8.21 2.02
N ASN A 69 -3.87 -7.66 2.12
CA ASN A 69 -4.98 -8.02 1.23
C ASN A 69 -4.69 -7.77 -0.25
N ILE A 70 -3.91 -6.73 -0.58
CA ILE A 70 -3.57 -6.34 -1.96
C ILE A 70 -2.41 -7.19 -2.50
N ALA A 71 -1.41 -7.47 -1.67
CA ALA A 71 -0.24 -8.28 -2.04
C ALA A 71 -0.57 -9.78 -2.10
N GLY A 72 -1.49 -10.23 -1.26
CA GLY A 72 -2.03 -11.59 -1.26
C GLY A 72 -3.35 -11.74 -2.03
N ILE A 73 -3.86 -12.98 -2.05
CA ILE A 73 -5.22 -13.26 -2.53
C ILE A 73 -6.12 -13.39 -1.32
N THR A 74 -6.97 -12.39 -1.11
CA THR A 74 -8.07 -12.48 -0.13
C THR A 74 -9.30 -13.07 -0.83
N PRO A 75 -9.86 -14.21 -0.37
CA PRO A 75 -11.05 -14.79 -0.97
C PRO A 75 -12.26 -13.86 -0.88
N ILE A 76 -13.00 -13.73 -1.98
CA ILE A 76 -14.25 -12.97 -2.04
C ILE A 76 -15.34 -13.91 -2.54
N GLU A 77 -16.45 -13.97 -1.80
CA GLU A 77 -17.66 -14.69 -2.20
C GLU A 77 -18.71 -13.69 -2.68
N PHE A 78 -19.24 -13.91 -3.88
CA PHE A 78 -20.32 -13.10 -4.44
C PHE A 78 -21.63 -13.88 -4.36
N VAL A 79 -22.60 -13.37 -3.60
CA VAL A 79 -23.91 -14.00 -3.41
C VAL A 79 -25.01 -13.12 -4.02
N VAL A 80 -25.84 -13.72 -4.87
CA VAL A 80 -27.04 -13.09 -5.44
C VAL A 80 -28.27 -13.68 -4.74
N LYS A 81 -29.23 -12.84 -4.35
CA LYS A 81 -30.51 -13.27 -3.77
C LYS A 81 -31.61 -13.30 -4.82
#